data_AF-A0A968D2D7-F1
#
_entry.id   AF-A0A968D2D7-F1
#
_cell.length_a   1.000
_cell.length_b   1.000
_cell.length_c   1.000
_cell.angle_alpha   90.00
_cell.angle_beta   90.00
_cell.angle_gamma   90.00
#
_symmetry.space_group_name_H-M   'P 1'
#
loop_
_entity.id
_entity.type
_entity.pdbx_description
1 polymer ?
#
loop_
_entity_poly.entity_id
_entity_poly.type
_entity_poly.pdbx_seq_one_letter_code
_entity_poly.pdbx_strand_id
1 'polypeptide(L)' 'AKEKQVASPLRVLSDKEVISEDLELREAQVVGRYALQFSWSDGHTEGIYSFDYLRRLCQCDQCKSKQQESVS' A
#
# COMPACT_ATOMS: atom_id res chain seq x y z
N ALA A 1 3.01 18.89 -38.36
CA ALA A 1 3.37 18.69 -36.95
C ALA A 1 2.17 18.06 -36.25
N LYS A 2 2.33 16.93 -35.55
CA LYS A 2 1.22 16.29 -34.83
C LYS A 2 1.18 16.86 -33.41
N GLU A 3 0.13 17.60 -33.08
CA GLU A 3 -0.14 18.12 -31.74
C GLU A 3 -0.35 16.94 -30.77
N LYS A 4 0.53 16.84 -29.77
CA LYS A 4 0.36 15.90 -28.66
C LYS A 4 -0.76 16.43 -27.78
N GLN A 5 -1.87 15.71 -27.78
CA GLN A 5 -3.02 15.92 -26.91
C GLN A 5 -2.54 15.84 -25.45
N VAL A 6 -2.48 16.99 -24.77
CA VAL A 6 -2.14 17.08 -23.35
C VAL A 6 -3.35 16.58 -22.56
N ALA A 7 -3.23 15.42 -21.92
CA ALA A 7 -4.27 14.87 -21.06
C ALA A 7 -4.65 15.91 -19.99
N SER A 8 -5.96 16.07 -19.76
CA SER A 8 -6.51 17.12 -18.90
C SER A 8 -5.88 17.08 -17.50
N PRO A 9 -5.35 18.21 -16.99
CA PRO A 9 -4.56 18.24 -15.75
C PRO A 9 -5.37 17.97 -14.47
N LEU A 10 -6.70 17.80 -14.58
CA LEU A 10 -7.62 17.58 -13.46
C LEU A 10 -8.62 16.44 -13.75
N ARG A 11 -8.16 15.36 -14.40
CA ARG A 11 -9.01 14.18 -14.60
C ARG A 11 -9.28 13.51 -13.24
N VAL A 12 -10.54 13.45 -12.84
CA VAL A 12 -10.99 12.64 -11.71
C VAL A 12 -10.89 11.17 -12.13
N LEU A 13 -10.09 10.39 -11.40
CA LEU A 13 -9.92 8.96 -11.63
C LEU A 13 -11.06 8.19 -10.96
N SER A 14 -11.59 7.18 -11.64
CA SER A 14 -12.53 6.24 -11.02
C SER A 14 -11.83 5.27 -10.06
N ASP A 15 -12.56 4.60 -9.17
CA ASP A 15 -11.98 3.69 -8.17
C ASP A 15 -11.11 2.58 -8.77
N LYS A 16 -11.45 2.14 -9.99
CA LYS A 16 -10.69 1.14 -10.75
C LYS A 16 -9.40 1.69 -11.37
N GLU A 17 -9.35 2.99 -11.62
CA GLU A 17 -8.16 3.69 -12.14
C GLU A 17 -7.28 4.21 -11.00
N VAL A 18 -7.84 4.41 -9.80
CA VAL A 18 -7.11 4.80 -8.58
C VAL A 18 -6.12 3.70 -8.16
N ILE A 19 -6.45 2.44 -8.40
CA ILE A 19 -5.56 1.31 -8.15
C ILE A 19 -5.10 0.79 -9.50
N SER A 20 -3.88 1.18 -9.91
CA SER A 20 -3.27 0.69 -11.15
C SER A 20 -3.32 -0.83 -11.20
N GLU A 21 -3.76 -1.42 -12.33
CA GLU A 21 -3.71 -2.88 -12.53
C GLU A 21 -2.27 -3.41 -12.40
N ASP A 22 -1.26 -2.54 -12.59
CA ASP A 22 0.17 -2.82 -12.47
C ASP A 22 0.78 -2.33 -11.14
N LEU A 23 -0.02 -2.13 -10.09
CA LEU A 23 0.49 -1.75 -8.77
C LEU A 23 1.23 -2.94 -8.14
N GLU A 24 2.55 -2.87 -8.18
CA GLU A 24 3.45 -3.91 -7.68
C GLU A 24 4.28 -3.34 -6.52
N LEU A 25 4.48 -4.17 -5.50
CA LEU A 25 5.47 -3.89 -4.48
C LEU A 25 6.87 -4.10 -5.08
N ARG A 26 7.66 -3.02 -5.16
CA ARG A 26 9.03 -3.06 -5.69
C ARG A 26 10.04 -3.43 -4.62
N GLU A 27 9.87 -2.88 -3.43
CA GLU A 27 10.85 -3.03 -2.37
C GLU A 27 10.21 -2.93 -0.98
N ALA A 28 10.80 -3.62 -0.02
CA ALA A 28 10.51 -3.49 1.40
C ALA A 28 11.81 -3.27 2.17
N GLN A 29 11.91 -2.15 2.87
CA GLN A 29 13.07 -1.74 3.64
C GLN A 29 12.73 -1.73 5.14
N VAL A 30 13.65 -2.22 5.98
CA VAL A 30 13.46 -2.16 7.43
C VAL A 30 13.80 -0.74 7.91
N VAL A 31 12.87 -0.11 8.63
CA VAL A 31 13.09 1.18 9.27
C VAL A 31 13.39 0.94 10.76
N GLY A 32 14.66 1.13 11.11
CA GLY A 32 15.16 0.91 12.47
C GLY A 32 14.88 -0.53 12.93
N ARG A 33 14.14 -0.68 14.04
CA ARG A 33 13.76 -1.99 14.60
C ARG A 33 12.24 -2.11 14.85
N TYR A 34 11.44 -1.25 14.22
CA TYR A 34 10.02 -1.13 14.55
C TYR A 34 9.07 -1.09 13.37
N ALA A 35 9.56 -0.94 12.12
CA ALA A 35 8.70 -0.75 10.97
C ALA A 35 9.30 -1.23 9.65
N LEU A 36 8.45 -1.30 8.62
CA LEU A 36 8.81 -1.45 7.22
C LEU A 36 8.41 -0.20 6.44
N GLN A 37 9.23 0.18 5.48
CA GLN A 37 8.89 1.12 4.42
C GLN A 37 8.74 0.35 3.10
N PHE A 38 7.74 0.72 2.31
CA PHE A 38 7.46 0.08 1.02
C PHE A 38 7.64 1.05 -0.14
N SER A 39 8.24 0.54 -1.21
CA SER A 39 8.35 1.24 -2.49
C SER A 39 7.42 0.56 -3.49
N TRP A 40 6.59 1.35 -4.17
CA TRP A 40 5.59 0.86 -5.13
C TRP A 40 5.99 1.19 -6.57
N SER A 41 5.48 0.41 -7.53
CA SER A 41 5.77 0.60 -8.96
C SER A 41 5.30 1.94 -9.53
N ASP A 42 4.37 2.62 -8.85
CA ASP A 42 3.85 3.94 -9.21
C ASP A 42 4.68 5.11 -8.67
N GLY A 43 5.77 4.83 -7.95
CA GLY A 43 6.68 5.81 -7.38
C GLY A 43 6.39 6.21 -5.93
N HIS A 44 5.32 5.71 -5.30
CA HIS A 44 5.06 5.98 -3.89
C HIS A 44 6.08 5.27 -2.98
N THR A 45 6.64 6.03 -2.04
CA THR A 45 7.67 5.56 -1.09
C THR A 45 7.52 6.10 0.34
N GLU A 46 6.55 6.97 0.61
CA GLU A 46 6.45 7.76 1.85
C GLU A 46 5.84 7.00 3.05
N GLY A 47 5.41 5.75 2.87
CA GLY A 47 4.71 4.99 3.91
C GLY A 47 5.64 4.22 4.84
N ILE A 48 5.59 4.49 6.15
CA ILE A 48 6.25 3.70 7.20
C ILE A 48 5.18 2.97 8.03
N TYR A 49 5.28 1.64 8.08
CA TYR A 49 4.30 0.77 8.71
C TYR A 49 4.93 0.00 9.85
N SER A 50 4.47 0.23 11.08
CA SER A 50 5.01 -0.47 12.25
C SER A 50 4.70 -1.97 12.22
N PHE A 51 5.58 -2.78 12.81
CA PHE A 51 5.37 -4.23 12.89
C PHE A 51 4.07 -4.58 13.61
N ASP A 52 3.72 -3.84 14.67
CA ASP A 52 2.45 -4.00 15.38
C ASP A 52 1.24 -3.71 14.48
N TYR A 53 1.32 -2.68 13.65
CA TYR A 53 0.26 -2.36 12.71
C TYR A 53 0.08 -3.47 11.67
N LEU A 54 1.18 -3.91 11.05
CA LEU A 54 1.16 -5.00 10.05
C LEU A 54 0.65 -6.31 10.66
N ARG A 55 1.02 -6.63 11.91
CA ARG A 55 0.53 -7.81 12.65
C ARG A 55 -0.98 -7.76 12.88
N ARG A 56 -1.56 -6.59 13.16
CA ARG A 56 -3.01 -6.43 13.30
C ARG A 56 -3.76 -6.66 11.99
N LEU A 57 -3.13 -6.33 10.86
CA LEU A 57 -3.68 -6.60 9.52
C LEU A 57 -3.40 -8.02 9.01
N CYS A 58 -2.55 -8.77 9.71
CA CYS A 58 -2.12 -10.10 9.26
C CYS A 58 -3.27 -11.10 9.31
N GLN A 59 -3.52 -11.76 8.18
CA GLN A 59 -4.60 -12.72 8.02
C GLN A 59 -4.20 -14.18 8.31
N CYS A 60 -3.02 -14.43 8.89
CA CYS A 60 -2.62 -15.77 9.27
C CYS A 60 -3.43 -16.28 10.48
N ASP A 61 -3.56 -17.60 10.60
CA ASP A 61 -4.39 -18.23 11.63
C ASP A 61 -4.00 -17.79 13.05
N GLN A 62 -2.69 -17.67 13.30
CA GLN A 62 -2.13 -17.22 14.59
C GLN A 62 -2.52 -15.79 14.96
N CYS A 63 -2.65 -14.90 13.97
CA CYS A 63 -3.05 -13.51 14.22
C CYS A 63 -4.58 -13.37 14.29
N LYS A 64 -5.32 -14.12 13.47
CA LYS A 64 -6.79 -14.15 13.47
C LYS A 64 -7.38 -14.70 14.78
N SER A 65 -6.78 -15.72 15.38
CA SER A 65 -7.23 -16.29 16.65
C SER A 65 -7.14 -15.26 17.78
N LYS A 66 -6.03 -14.52 17.87
CA LYS A 66 -5.82 -13.47 18.89
C LYS A 66 -6.81 -12.31 18.82
N GLN A 67 -7.35 -11.99 17.65
CA GLN A 67 -8.34 -10.92 17.50
C GLN A 67 -9.74 -11.34 18.01
N GLN A 68 -10.02 -12.65 18.07
CA GLN A 68 -11.32 -13.18 18.51
C GLN A 68 -11.40 -13.30 20.05
N GLU A 69 -10.26 -13.45 20.72
CA GLU A 69 -10.19 -13.58 22.19
C GLU A 69 -10.44 -12.25 22.93
N SER A 70 -10.29 -11.08 22.28
CA SER A 70 -10.54 -9.76 22.89
C SER A 70 -12.00 -9.30 22.84
N VAL A 71 -12.91 -10.11 22.29
CA VAL A 71 -14.34 -9.79 22.13
C VAL A 71 -15.21 -10.74 22.96
N SER A 72 -14.69 -11.22 24.09
CA SER A 72 -15.45 -12.05 25.04
C SER A 72 -15.29 -11.56 26.47
#